data_AF-A0A833GE29-F1
#
_entry.id   AF-A0A833GE29-F1
#
_cell.length_a   1.000
_cell.length_b   1.000
_cell.length_c   1.000
_cell.angle_alpha   90.00
_cell.angle_beta   90.00
_cell.angle_gamma   90.00
#
_symmetry.space_group_name_H-M   'P 1'
#
loop_
_entity.id
_entity.type
_entity.pdbx_description
1 polymer ?
#
loop_
_entity_poly.entity_id
_entity_poly.type
_entity_poly.pdbx_seq_one_letter_code
_entity_poly.pdbx_strand_id
1 'polypeptide(L)' 'MAKPELGTKRLCGSCGAKFYDLSKDPIVCPKCGTTTSNT' A
#
# COMPACT_ATOMS: atom_id res chain seq x y z
N MET A 1 3.35 21.55 -0.79
CA MET A 1 3.54 20.95 0.54
C MET A 1 3.15 19.49 0.43
N ALA A 2 4.12 18.57 0.57
CA ALA A 2 3.88 17.14 0.38
C ALA A 2 2.89 16.65 1.44
N LYS A 3 1.74 16.13 1.02
CA LYS A 3 0.72 15.53 1.90
C LYS A 3 1.28 14.22 2.49
N PRO A 4 1.69 14.19 3.77
CA PRO A 4 2.32 13.02 4.39
C PRO A 4 1.32 11.87 4.63
N GLU A 5 0.03 12.16 4.47
CA GLU A 5 -1.13 11.27 4.60
C GLU A 5 -1.15 10.10 3.58
N LEU A 6 -0.26 10.07 2.59
CA LEU A 6 -0.17 8.94 1.65
C LEU A 6 0.70 7.77 2.15
N GLY A 7 1.53 7.93 3.18
CA GLY A 7 2.40 6.85 3.67
C GLY A 7 3.56 6.48 2.72
N THR A 8 4.07 5.25 2.79
CA THR A 8 5.24 4.82 1.99
C THR A 8 4.81 4.18 0.67
N LYS A 9 5.60 4.41 -0.39
CA LYS A 9 5.38 3.76 -1.68
C LYS A 9 5.84 2.30 -1.60
N ARG A 10 4.91 1.36 -1.80
CA ARG A 10 5.12 -0.08 -1.81
C ARG A 10 4.89 -0.67 -3.20
N LEU A 11 5.48 -1.84 -3.43
CA LEU A 11 5.16 -2.69 -4.58
C LEU A 11 4.30 -3.85 -4.08
N CYS A 12 3.14 -4.07 -4.68
CA CYS A 12 2.29 -5.20 -4.35
C CYS A 12 2.98 -6.50 -4.80
N GLY A 13 3.22 -7.42 -3.86
CA GLY A 13 3.81 -8.72 -4.14
C GLY A 13 2.90 -9.67 -4.93
N SER A 14 1.58 -9.42 -4.96
CA SER A 14 0.63 -10.28 -5.69
C SER A 14 0.46 -9.87 -7.16
N CYS A 15 0.33 -8.56 -7.44
CA CYS A 15 0.06 -8.07 -8.80
C CYS A 15 1.19 -7.21 -9.41
N GLY A 16 2.27 -6.92 -8.67
CA GLY A 16 3.38 -6.07 -9.13
C GLY A 16 3.04 -4.59 -9.29
N ALA A 17 1.91 -4.13 -8.76
CA ALA A 17 1.51 -2.73 -8.84
C ALA A 17 2.21 -1.87 -7.79
N LYS A 18 2.65 -0.67 -8.17
CA LYS A 18 3.17 0.32 -7.22
C LYS A 18 2.00 1.09 -6.62
N PHE A 19 1.90 1.10 -5.30
CA PHE A 19 0.85 1.80 -4.57
C PHE A 19 1.40 2.43 -3.29
N TYR A 20 0.63 3.30 -2.66
CA TYR A 20 0.99 3.92 -1.40
C TYR A 20 0.27 3.19 -0.27
N ASP A 21 0.96 2.89 0.83
CA ASP A 21 0.37 2.14 1.95
C ASP A 21 -0.63 2.96 2.77
N LEU A 22 -0.71 4.29 2.58
CA LEU A 22 -1.62 5.19 3.29
C LEU A 22 -1.52 5.06 4.82
N SER A 23 -0.42 4.47 5.33
CA SER A 23 -0.30 4.01 6.72
C SER A 23 -1.53 3.24 7.23
N LYS A 24 -2.21 2.49 6.34
CA LYS A 24 -3.33 1.62 6.69
C LYS A 24 -2.82 0.25 7.11
N ASP A 25 -3.34 -0.26 8.20
CA ASP A 25 -3.17 -1.64 8.62
C ASP A 25 -4.55 -2.32 8.67
N PRO A 26 -4.79 -3.40 7.91
CA PRO A 26 -3.88 -4.04 6.95
C PRO A 26 -3.66 -3.23 5.67
N ILE A 27 -2.48 -3.36 5.06
CA ILE A 27 -2.13 -2.71 3.80
C ILE A 27 -2.89 -3.40 2.67
N VAL A 28 -3.88 -2.73 2.06
CA VAL A 28 -4.65 -3.28 0.94
C VAL A 28 -4.17 -2.71 -0.38
N CYS A 29 -3.82 -3.56 -1.34
CA CYS A 29 -3.49 -3.12 -2.68
C CYS A 29 -4.76 -2.58 -3.38
N PRO A 30 -4.79 -1.30 -3.81
CA PRO A 30 -5.96 -0.73 -4.47
C PRO A 30 -6.20 -1.29 -5.88
N LYS A 31 -5.24 -2.01 -6.45
CA LYS A 31 -5.35 -2.60 -7.80
C LYS A 31 -5.99 -3.98 -7.78
N CYS A 32 -5.65 -4.83 -6.82
CA CYS A 32 -6.07 -6.23 -6.77
C CYS A 32 -6.77 -6.63 -5.46
N GLY A 33 -6.84 -5.74 -4.47
CA GLY A 33 -7.46 -6.02 -3.17
C GLY A 33 -6.61 -6.88 -2.24
N THR A 34 -5.37 -7.21 -2.59
CA THR A 34 -4.50 -8.03 -1.74
C THR A 34 -4.14 -7.30 -0.45
N THR A 35 -4.50 -7.89 0.68
CA THR A 35 -4.10 -7.48 2.03
C THR A 35 -2.72 -8.03 2.36
N THR A 36 -1.72 -7.19 2.63
CA THR A 36 -0.41 -7.59 3.13
C THR A 36 -0.26 -7.08 4.56
N SER A 37 -0.56 -7.94 5.54
CA SER A 37 -0.34 -7.63 6.96
C SER A 37 1.15 -7.71 7.26
N ASN A 38 1.71 -6.67 7.88
CA ASN A 38 3.10 -6.65 8.30
C ASN A 38 3.25 -7.54 9.55
N THR A 39 3.53 -8.82 9.34
CA THR A 39 4.16 -9.68 10.36
C THR A 39 5.66 -9.61 10.19
#